data_AF-A0A7X9DDB6-F1
#
_entry.id   AF-A0A7X9DDB6-F1
#
_cell.length_a   1.000
_cell.length_b   1.000
_cell.length_c   1.000
_cell.angle_alpha   90.00
_cell.angle_beta   90.00
_cell.angle_gamma   90.00
#
_symmetry.space_group_name_H-M   'P 1'
#
loop_
_entity.id
_entity.type
_entity.pdbx_description
1 polymer ?
#
loop_
_entity_poly.entity_id
_entity_poly.type
_entity_poly.pdbx_seq_one_letter_code
_entity_poly.pdbx_strand_id
1 'polypeptide(L)'
;MNCLFCNLTEENINKIFLKKIFETEHFIFVRLKKDFRIIDPHCLLISKKCFREETSMNKKIWEDYYVASKKAYQYMFKQTKRECMIFINPPQMQSVPHFHRHFVDGVFGIHGVANALSEYAKKIDSKVINF
;
A
#
# COMPACT_ATOMS: atom_id res chain seq x y z
N MET A 1 -17.73 -6.38 14.50
CA MET A 1 -16.78 -5.44 13.86
C MET A 1 -16.66 -5.83 12.38
N ASN A 2 -17.32 -5.11 11.47
CA ASN A 2 -17.36 -5.45 10.03
C ASN A 2 -16.13 -4.88 9.32
N CYS A 3 -14.97 -5.53 9.47
CA CYS A 3 -13.78 -5.18 8.72
C CYS A 3 -13.78 -5.89 7.36
N LEU A 4 -13.70 -5.11 6.27
CA LEU A 4 -13.69 -5.60 4.90
C LEU A 4 -12.62 -6.69 4.67
N PHE A 5 -11.44 -6.51 5.28
CA PHE A 5 -10.30 -7.40 5.09
C PHE A 5 -10.32 -8.64 6.00
N CYS A 6 -11.18 -8.69 7.02
CA CYS A 6 -11.30 -9.90 7.86
C CYS A 6 -12.01 -11.05 7.14
N ASN A 7 -12.85 -10.74 6.14
CA ASN A 7 -13.68 -11.71 5.42
C ASN A 7 -13.29 -11.79 3.94
N LEU A 8 -11.99 -11.78 3.64
CA LEU A 8 -11.48 -11.97 2.28
C LEU A 8 -11.62 -13.44 1.87
N THR A 9 -12.83 -13.84 1.51
CA THR A 9 -13.09 -15.07 0.75
C THR A 9 -12.75 -14.83 -0.72
N GLU A 10 -12.52 -15.90 -1.49
CA GLU A 10 -12.26 -15.79 -2.92
C GLU A 10 -13.38 -15.02 -3.66
N GLU A 11 -14.64 -15.20 -3.21
CA GLU A 11 -15.80 -14.47 -3.74
C GLU A 11 -15.73 -12.96 -3.46
N ASN A 12 -15.31 -12.56 -2.25
CA ASN A 12 -15.19 -11.15 -1.88
C ASN A 12 -13.96 -10.48 -2.51
N ILE A 13 -12.89 -11.25 -2.72
CA ILE A 13 -11.69 -10.77 -3.44
C ILE A 13 -12.06 -10.29 -4.83
N ASN A 14 -12.87 -11.04 -5.57
CA ASN A 14 -13.24 -10.67 -6.96
C ASN A 14 -14.18 -9.45 -7.05
N LYS A 15 -14.89 -9.13 -5.95
CA LYS A 15 -15.73 -7.92 -5.88
C LYS A 15 -14.88 -6.66 -5.68
N ILE A 16 -13.88 -6.72 -4.81
CA ILE A 16 -13.11 -5.54 -4.36
C ILE A 16 -11.81 -5.37 -5.18
N PHE A 17 -11.18 -6.48 -5.54
CA PHE A 17 -9.87 -6.52 -6.17
C PHE A 17 -9.95 -6.99 -7.60
N LEU A 18 -8.96 -6.58 -8.40
CA LEU A 18 -8.84 -7.02 -9.79
C LEU A 18 -8.42 -8.50 -9.85
N LYS A 19 -7.47 -8.89 -8.99
CA LYS A 19 -7.04 -10.28 -8.83
C LYS A 19 -6.19 -10.48 -7.58
N LYS A 20 -6.23 -11.70 -7.04
CA LYS A 20 -5.21 -12.23 -6.13
C LYS A 20 -3.96 -12.59 -6.93
N ILE A 21 -2.79 -12.12 -6.47
CA ILE A 21 -1.50 -12.36 -7.13
C ILE A 21 -0.79 -13.54 -6.48
N PHE A 22 -0.70 -13.53 -5.15
CA PHE A 22 -0.19 -14.64 -4.35
C PHE A 22 -0.74 -14.57 -2.94
N GLU A 23 -0.53 -15.64 -2.19
CA GLU A 23 -0.92 -15.80 -0.80
C GLU A 23 0.19 -16.54 -0.06
N THR A 24 0.46 -16.14 1.18
CA THR A 24 1.38 -16.79 2.12
C THR A 24 0.59 -17.29 3.35
N GLU A 25 1.29 -17.76 4.38
CA GLU A 25 0.62 -18.21 5.60
C GLU A 25 -0.19 -17.08 6.26
N HIS A 26 0.38 -15.88 6.35
CA HIS A 26 -0.18 -14.76 7.09
C HIS A 26 -0.62 -13.57 6.22
N PHE A 27 -0.32 -13.55 4.91
CA PHE A 27 -0.63 -12.42 4.03
C PHE A 27 -1.24 -12.82 2.70
N ILE A 28 -1.98 -11.88 2.12
CA ILE A 28 -2.53 -11.96 0.76
C ILE A 28 -2.05 -10.74 -0.02
N PHE A 29 -1.55 -10.94 -1.24
CA PHE A 29 -1.17 -9.85 -2.14
C PHE A 29 -2.15 -9.75 -3.30
N VAL A 30 -2.78 -8.58 -3.44
CA VAL A 30 -3.87 -8.33 -4.39
C VAL A 30 -3.62 -7.08 -5.21
N ARG A 31 -4.10 -7.07 -6.46
CA ARG A 31 -4.12 -5.86 -7.31
C ARG A 31 -5.48 -5.20 -7.23
N LEU A 32 -5.51 -3.88 -7.09
CA LEU A 32 -6.75 -3.11 -6.99
C LEU A 32 -7.43 -2.91 -8.36
N LYS A 33 -8.77 -2.81 -8.36
CA LYS A 33 -9.56 -2.38 -9.53
C LYS A 33 -9.33 -0.91 -9.83
N LYS A 34 -9.73 -0.48 -11.04
CA LYS A 34 -9.56 0.90 -11.52
C LYS A 34 -10.17 1.93 -10.57
N ASP A 35 -11.31 1.63 -9.97
CA ASP A 35 -12.05 2.58 -9.13
C ASP A 35 -11.42 2.81 -7.75
N PHE A 36 -10.50 1.93 -7.33
CA PHE A 36 -9.87 1.97 -6.01
C PHE A 36 -8.35 2.24 -6.08
N ARG A 37 -7.77 2.32 -7.27
CA ARG A 37 -6.33 2.52 -7.45
C ARG A 37 -5.99 3.98 -7.70
N ILE A 38 -4.88 4.43 -7.11
CA ILE A 38 -4.29 5.76 -7.35
C ILE A 38 -3.66 5.79 -8.75
N ILE A 39 -2.90 4.75 -9.08
CA ILE A 39 -2.24 4.54 -10.36
C ILE A 39 -2.24 3.04 -10.68
N ASP A 40 -2.00 2.67 -11.93
CA ASP A 40 -1.80 1.28 -12.31
C ASP A 40 -0.31 0.96 -12.53
N PRO A 41 0.25 -0.10 -11.93
CA PRO A 41 -0.33 -0.96 -10.89
C PRO A 41 -0.35 -0.32 -9.49
N HIS A 42 -1.42 -0.59 -8.74
CA HIS A 42 -1.52 -0.40 -7.29
C HIS A 42 -1.96 -1.72 -6.68
N CYS A 43 -1.12 -2.26 -5.80
CA CYS A 43 -1.35 -3.51 -5.10
C CYS A 43 -1.31 -3.31 -3.59
N LEU A 44 -2.00 -4.19 -2.87
CA LEU A 44 -1.99 -4.24 -1.41
C LEU A 44 -1.44 -5.58 -0.94
N LEU A 45 -0.57 -5.55 0.06
CA LEU A 45 -0.24 -6.70 0.89
C LEU A 45 -1.04 -6.60 2.18
N ILE A 46 -1.99 -7.51 2.38
CA ILE A 46 -3.00 -7.47 3.45
C ILE A 46 -2.74 -8.62 4.40
N SER A 47 -2.74 -8.37 5.71
CA SER A 47 -2.68 -9.45 6.70
C SER A 47 -3.94 -10.29 6.70
N LYS A 48 -3.85 -11.58 7.02
CA LYS A 48 -5.05 -12.42 7.24
C LYS A 48 -5.62 -12.18 8.65
N LYS A 49 -4.74 -12.00 9.63
CA LYS A 49 -5.13 -11.67 11.00
C LYS A 49 -5.45 -10.17 11.09
N CYS A 50 -6.52 -9.82 11.79
CA CYS A 50 -6.87 -8.43 12.02
C CYS A 50 -5.98 -7.79 13.09
N PHE A 51 -5.15 -6.85 12.67
CA PHE A 51 -4.44 -5.86 13.48
C PHE A 51 -4.25 -4.60 12.61
N ARG A 52 -3.77 -3.49 13.17
CA ARG A 52 -3.62 -2.23 12.42
C ARG A 52 -2.16 -1.82 12.16
N GLU A 53 -1.24 -2.30 12.99
CA GLU A 53 0.14 -1.84 13.04
C GLU A 53 1.14 -2.99 12.96
N GLU A 54 2.32 -2.71 12.38
CA GLU A 54 3.44 -3.65 12.33
C GLU A 54 3.93 -4.05 13.73
N THR A 55 3.83 -3.15 14.70
CA THR A 55 4.17 -3.38 16.13
C THR A 55 3.36 -4.50 16.77
N SER A 56 2.20 -4.84 16.20
CA SER A 56 1.34 -5.93 16.68
C SER A 56 1.72 -7.31 16.12
N MET A 57 2.69 -7.38 15.22
CA MET A 57 3.15 -8.64 14.63
C MET A 57 4.06 -9.39 15.61
N ASN A 58 3.78 -10.69 15.82
CA ASN A 58 4.73 -11.57 16.48
C ASN A 58 5.85 -11.98 15.49
N LYS A 59 6.89 -12.65 16.00
CA LYS A 59 8.05 -13.08 15.20
C LYS A 59 7.68 -13.84 13.92
N LYS A 60 6.75 -14.80 13.99
CA LYS A 60 6.34 -15.62 12.84
C LYS A 60 5.65 -14.77 11.76
N ILE A 61 4.73 -13.90 12.18
CA ILE A 61 4.03 -12.97 11.27
C ILE A 61 5.03 -12.00 10.64
N TRP A 62 6.01 -11.51 11.40
CA TRP A 62 7.05 -10.61 10.91
C TRP A 62 7.96 -11.27 9.85
N GLU A 63 8.37 -12.51 10.08
CA GLU A 63 9.18 -13.28 9.13
C GLU A 63 8.43 -13.50 7.81
N ASP A 64 7.15 -13.91 7.87
CA ASP A 64 6.32 -14.06 6.67
C ASP A 64 6.06 -12.71 5.98
N TYR A 65 5.86 -11.64 6.76
CA TYR A 65 5.69 -10.27 6.25
C TYR A 65 6.91 -9.82 5.43
N TYR A 66 8.12 -10.08 5.92
CA TYR A 66 9.35 -9.74 5.21
C TYR A 66 9.47 -10.50 3.88
N VAL A 67 9.20 -11.81 3.90
CA VAL A 67 9.23 -12.66 2.69
C VAL A 67 8.15 -12.21 1.69
N ALA A 68 6.93 -11.98 2.16
CA ALA A 68 5.81 -11.54 1.33
C ALA A 68 6.06 -10.15 0.73
N SER A 69 6.60 -9.22 1.52
CA SER A 69 6.97 -7.86 1.05
C SER A 69 8.02 -7.91 -0.06
N LYS A 70 9.04 -8.77 0.08
CA LYS A 70 10.06 -8.96 -0.97
C LYS A 70 9.47 -9.53 -2.25
N LYS A 71 8.58 -10.52 -2.15
CA LYS A 71 7.86 -11.09 -3.30
C LYS A 71 6.97 -10.05 -3.99
N ALA A 72 6.24 -9.24 -3.21
CA ALA A 72 5.41 -8.14 -3.70
C ALA A 72 6.24 -7.10 -4.46
N TYR A 73 7.37 -6.69 -3.90
CA TYR A 73 8.30 -5.77 -4.57
C TYR A 73 8.79 -6.32 -5.91
N GLN A 74 9.26 -7.57 -5.92
CA GLN A 74 9.74 -8.23 -7.14
C GLN A 74 8.65 -8.35 -8.20
N TYR A 75 7.40 -8.62 -7.80
CA TYR A 75 6.26 -8.62 -8.72
C TYR A 75 6.07 -7.23 -9.34
N MET A 76 6.03 -6.18 -8.52
CA MET A 76 5.84 -4.80 -8.98
C MET A 76 6.96 -4.36 -9.94
N PHE A 77 8.21 -4.65 -9.61
CA PHE A 77 9.35 -4.37 -10.48
C PHE A 77 9.26 -5.12 -11.81
N LYS A 78 8.85 -6.40 -11.80
CA LYS A 78 8.67 -7.17 -13.04
C LYS A 78 7.59 -6.58 -13.95
N GLN A 79 6.51 -6.05 -13.37
CA GLN A 79 5.39 -5.45 -14.11
C GLN A 79 5.74 -4.08 -14.69
N THR A 80 6.43 -3.24 -13.93
CA THR A 80 6.65 -1.81 -14.27
C THR A 80 8.05 -1.52 -14.83
N LYS A 81 9.00 -2.42 -14.59
CA LYS A 81 10.45 -2.23 -14.80
C LYS A 81 11.02 -1.04 -14.01
N ARG A 82 10.37 -0.69 -12.89
CA ARG A 82 10.73 0.44 -12.02
C ARG A 82 10.61 0.04 -10.56
N GLU A 83 11.33 0.75 -9.71
CA GLU A 83 11.16 0.66 -8.26
C GLU A 83 9.77 1.18 -7.87
N CYS A 84 9.12 0.51 -6.92
CA CYS A 84 7.79 0.92 -6.47
C CYS A 84 7.87 1.79 -5.22
N MET A 85 6.95 2.74 -5.10
CA MET A 85 6.73 3.44 -3.84
C MET A 85 5.94 2.51 -2.91
N ILE A 86 6.43 2.36 -1.68
CA ILE A 86 5.88 1.46 -0.69
C ILE A 86 5.57 2.25 0.57
N PHE A 87 4.36 2.14 1.08
CA PHE A 87 3.96 2.86 2.29
C PHE A 87 2.86 2.14 3.05
N ILE A 88 2.70 2.49 4.32
CA ILE A 88 1.62 2.07 5.21
C ILE A 88 1.00 3.34 5.76
N ASN A 89 -0.32 3.47 5.66
CA ASN A 89 -1.01 4.58 6.29
C ASN A 89 -0.97 4.40 7.82
N PRO A 90 -0.71 5.47 8.57
CA PRO A 90 -0.77 5.40 10.02
C PRO A 90 -2.20 5.01 10.47
N PRO A 91 -2.36 4.35 11.63
CA PRO A 91 -3.63 3.73 12.05
C PRO A 91 -4.86 4.64 12.01
N GLN A 92 -4.68 5.93 12.31
CA GLN A 92 -5.71 6.97 12.29
C GLN A 92 -6.10 7.44 10.89
N MET A 93 -5.29 7.13 9.87
CA MET A 93 -5.53 7.49 8.46
C MET A 93 -5.89 6.27 7.59
N GLN A 94 -5.99 5.07 8.17
CA GLN A 94 -6.41 3.87 7.45
C GLN A 94 -7.92 3.91 7.19
N SER A 95 -8.32 4.00 5.92
CA SER A 95 -9.74 3.93 5.50
C SER A 95 -10.35 2.56 5.79
N VAL A 96 -9.56 1.49 5.65
CA VAL A 96 -9.90 0.15 6.13
C VAL A 96 -9.08 -0.12 7.40
N PRO A 97 -9.72 -0.28 8.57
CA PRO A 97 -9.04 -0.39 9.86
C PRO A 97 -8.39 -1.77 10.08
N HIS A 98 -7.44 -2.10 9.21
CA HIS A 98 -6.77 -3.39 9.10
C HIS A 98 -5.43 -3.18 8.41
N PHE A 99 -4.39 -3.87 8.86
CA PHE A 99 -3.05 -3.73 8.32
C PHE A 99 -2.97 -4.07 6.83
N HIS A 100 -2.61 -3.09 6.03
CA HIS A 100 -2.29 -3.27 4.62
C HIS A 100 -1.16 -2.35 4.21
N ARG A 101 -0.23 -2.91 3.43
CA ARG A 101 0.90 -2.20 2.86
C ARG A 101 0.65 -1.93 1.38
N HIS A 102 0.80 -0.68 0.99
CA HIS A 102 0.63 -0.23 -0.38
C HIS A 102 1.91 -0.43 -1.19
N PHE A 103 1.74 -0.88 -2.43
CA PHE A 103 2.77 -0.92 -3.45
C PHE A 103 2.24 -0.24 -4.70
N VAL A 104 2.82 0.88 -5.09
CA VAL A 104 2.41 1.65 -6.28
C VAL A 104 3.59 1.90 -7.19
N ASP A 105 3.36 2.05 -8.49
CA ASP A 105 4.42 2.43 -9.44
C ASP A 105 5.18 3.68 -8.94
N GLY A 106 6.51 3.62 -8.92
CA GLY A 106 7.38 4.68 -8.44
C GLY A 106 7.26 5.99 -9.23
N VAL A 107 6.70 5.96 -10.45
CA VAL A 107 6.34 7.20 -11.17
C VAL A 107 5.44 8.09 -10.32
N PHE A 108 4.49 7.51 -9.59
CA PHE A 108 3.62 8.27 -8.68
C PHE A 108 4.42 8.87 -7.52
N GLY A 109 5.38 8.12 -6.96
CA GLY A 109 6.27 8.63 -5.92
C GLY A 109 7.07 9.84 -6.38
N ILE A 110 7.65 9.78 -7.57
CA ILE A 110 8.43 10.89 -8.15
C ILE A 110 7.55 12.13 -8.36
N HIS A 111 6.36 11.97 -8.94
CA HIS A 111 5.45 13.10 -9.20
C HIS A 111 4.89 13.68 -7.89
N GLY A 112 4.55 12.82 -6.92
CA GLY A 112 4.07 13.24 -5.60
C GLY A 112 5.13 14.03 -4.83
N VAL A 113 6.38 13.55 -4.82
CA VAL A 113 7.50 14.25 -4.19
C VAL A 113 7.78 15.58 -4.91
N ALA A 114 7.80 15.60 -6.25
CA ALA A 114 8.01 16.82 -7.02
C ALA A 114 6.94 17.89 -6.74
N ASN A 115 5.68 17.48 -6.68
CA ASN A 115 4.57 18.37 -6.36
C ASN A 115 4.67 18.90 -4.92
N ALA A 116 4.94 18.03 -3.94
CA ALA A 116 5.09 18.43 -2.54
C ALA A 116 6.25 19.42 -2.34
N LEU A 117 7.39 19.19 -3.00
CA LEU A 117 8.53 20.11 -2.97
C LEU A 117 8.18 21.46 -3.64
N SER A 118 7.46 21.43 -4.75
CA SER A 118 7.02 22.65 -5.45
C SER A 118 6.06 23.49 -4.61
N GLU A 119 5.12 22.85 -3.90
CA GLU A 119 4.23 23.54 -2.97
C GLU A 119 4.97 24.13 -1.77
N TYR A 120 5.94 23.39 -1.22
CA TYR A 120 6.78 23.88 -0.12
C TYR A 120 7.61 25.09 -0.56
N ALA A 121 8.23 25.05 -1.73
CA ALA A 121 8.98 26.18 -2.29
C ALA A 121 8.09 27.43 -2.44
N LYS A 122 6.88 27.29 -2.99
CA LYS A 122 5.90 28.39 -3.09
C LYS A 122 5.54 28.98 -1.72
N LYS A 123 5.45 28.15 -0.67
CA LYS A 123 5.19 28.59 0.71
C LYS A 123 6.38 29.33 1.34
N ILE A 124 7.60 29.06 0.90
CA ILE A 124 8.79 29.79 1.35
C ILE A 124 8.87 31.13 0.62
N ASP A 125 8.75 31.14 -0.70
CA ASP A 125 8.87 32.38 -1.49
C ASP A 125 7.79 33.41 -1.10
N SER A 126 6.56 32.97 -0.83
CA SER A 126 5.49 33.84 -0.34
C SER A 126 5.73 34.42 1.07
N LYS A 127 6.65 33.85 1.85
CA LYS A 127 7.06 34.41 3.16
C LYS A 127 8.22 35.40 3.04
N VAL A 128 9.00 35.35 1.96
CA VAL A 128 10.16 36.24 1.74
C VAL A 128 9.74 37.60 1.19
N ILE A 129 8.56 37.71 0.57
CA ILE A 129 8.08 38.95 -0.08
C ILE A 129 7.27 39.86 0.88
N ASN A 130 7.04 39.44 2.13
CA ASN A 130 6.30 40.25 3.13
C ASN A 130 7.25 40.93 4.15
N PHE A 131 8.20 41.74 3.67
CA PHE A 131 8.98 42.68 4.47
C PHE A 131 8.88 44.08 3.88
#